data_AF-A0A952NMV6-F1
#
_entry.id   AF-A0A952NMV6-F1
#
_cell.length_a   1.000
_cell.length_b   1.000
_cell.length_c   1.000
_cell.angle_alpha   90.00
_cell.angle_beta   90.00
_cell.angle_gamma   90.00
#
_symmetry.space_group_name_H-M   'P 1'
#
loop_
_entity.id
_entity.type
_entity.pdbx_description
1 polymer ?
#
loop_
_entity_poly.entity_id
_entity_poly.type
_entity_poly.pdbx_seq_one_letter_code
_entity_poly.pdbx_strand_id
1 'polypeptide(L)'
;MIALLLGSMLAMAQDIRSTLPVLDKDFTCIAQNKADQFKRDFNINTGSFGGMELCNPTVDTKKLFNDLTLLEDGKFNAPPKNNLIRGFIPIDQYYSWMRSATRGIERGNDVPYATAYNSGGYFTMQDGWATLSTLGRVGTVVHEARHTQGYYHISCNQGPYMGTGVSGCDRDYNYGGSHAIEMEYYARVSTAGANFHPIYKKMARLMAMGRSNFVFNQTPLQQREALMALGRSGQAYLFDQNRWISRETPAVQAKLKRTSFGAALMAGQMAFVLDPFENSGFDWAVADDFSYFKLMNSDRLQGQSVQDFEEFDIGRKRHVFVLSDKNQYTNFNFRGGTWNRMVGTPAAQTFEFATWTPEGEPGIFLIDQNKKMYAVDPERIQNVRPLTINWPAGAKTFAKASGGLYQLSDRGELAVVQGGSLNPVQTPEPLDQLVAVPMYDSFEVVP
;
A
#
# COMPACT_ATOMS: atom_id res chain seq x y z
N MET A 1 54.64 7.36 20.86
CA MET A 1 53.59 8.05 20.09
C MET A 1 52.75 6.99 19.37
N ILE A 2 51.81 6.37 20.08
CA ILE A 2 50.75 5.54 19.49
C ILE A 2 49.52 5.83 20.35
N ALA A 3 48.64 6.68 19.86
CA ALA A 3 47.31 6.92 20.40
C ALA A 3 46.35 6.73 19.22
N LEU A 4 45.68 5.58 19.18
CA LEU A 4 44.66 5.29 18.17
C LEU A 4 43.36 4.88 18.88
N LEU A 5 42.47 5.87 18.94
CA LEU A 5 41.04 5.76 18.59
C LEU A 5 40.28 4.54 19.15
N LEU A 6 39.99 4.59 20.45
CA LEU A 6 38.76 4.02 21.02
C LEU A 6 37.66 5.09 20.94
N GLY A 7 37.08 5.23 19.74
CA GLY A 7 35.99 6.16 19.47
C GLY A 7 34.67 5.43 19.29
N SER A 8 33.89 5.35 20.36
CA SER A 8 32.43 5.54 20.34
C SER A 8 31.58 4.61 19.46
N MET A 9 31.51 3.31 19.78
CA MET A 9 30.28 2.53 19.54
C MET A 9 29.34 2.71 20.73
N LEU A 10 28.76 3.90 20.85
CA LEU A 10 27.57 4.14 21.68
C LEU A 10 26.40 4.36 20.72
N ALA A 11 26.01 3.27 20.06
CA ALA A 11 24.78 3.23 19.27
C ALA A 11 23.60 3.13 20.24
N MET A 12 22.80 4.19 20.22
CA MET A 12 21.46 4.37 20.76
C MET A 12 20.73 3.10 21.19
N ALA A 13 20.81 2.76 22.48
CA ALA A 13 19.69 2.13 23.15
C ALA A 13 18.62 3.22 23.33
N GLN A 14 17.84 3.49 22.27
CA GLN A 14 16.60 4.24 22.44
C GLN A 14 15.73 3.44 23.41
N ASP A 15 15.29 4.10 24.48
CA ASP A 15 14.48 3.51 25.53
C ASP A 15 13.17 2.99 24.91
N ILE A 16 13.11 1.67 24.66
CA ILE A 16 11.96 0.97 24.06
C ILE A 16 10.66 1.25 24.84
N ARG A 17 10.77 1.65 26.12
CA ARG A 17 9.62 2.03 26.96
C ARG A 17 8.89 3.29 26.48
N SER A 18 9.49 4.10 25.62
CA SER A 18 8.88 5.32 25.08
C SER A 18 8.19 5.14 23.72
N THR A 19 8.35 3.99 23.08
CA THR A 19 7.85 3.72 21.72
C THR A 19 6.37 3.31 21.74
N LEU A 20 5.57 3.88 20.84
CA LEU A 20 4.15 3.56 20.70
C LEU A 20 3.94 2.14 20.13
N PRO A 21 3.02 1.32 20.69
CA PRO A 21 2.75 -0.04 20.20
C PRO A 21 2.18 -0.07 18.78
N VAL A 22 2.52 -1.10 18.01
CA VAL A 22 2.08 -1.25 16.60
C VAL A 22 0.81 -2.07 16.49
N LEU A 23 0.76 -3.23 17.14
CA LEU A 23 -0.38 -4.15 17.07
C LEU A 23 -1.35 -3.84 18.21
N ASP A 24 -2.66 -3.94 17.95
CA ASP A 24 -3.70 -3.67 18.95
C ASP A 24 -3.51 -4.47 20.25
N LYS A 25 -3.02 -5.71 20.14
CA LYS A 25 -2.73 -6.59 21.28
C LYS A 25 -1.58 -6.12 22.17
N ASP A 26 -0.71 -5.25 21.66
CA ASP A 26 0.46 -4.76 22.38
C ASP A 26 0.15 -3.44 23.14
N PHE A 27 -1.03 -2.84 22.89
CA PHE A 27 -1.52 -1.73 23.70
C PHE A 27 -1.99 -2.24 25.06
N THR A 28 -1.55 -1.59 26.14
CA THR A 28 -2.06 -1.85 27.49
C THR A 28 -3.55 -1.55 27.59
N CYS A 29 -4.22 -2.09 28.62
CA CYS A 29 -5.60 -1.70 28.93
C CYS A 29 -5.76 -0.18 29.04
N ILE A 30 -6.85 0.37 28.50
CA ILE A 30 -7.15 1.80 28.68
C ILE A 30 -7.72 2.02 30.08
N ALA A 31 -7.15 2.96 30.83
CA ALA A 31 -7.68 3.32 32.14
C ALA A 31 -9.09 3.95 31.99
N GLN A 32 -10.00 3.64 32.92
CA GLN A 32 -11.40 4.08 32.83
C GLN A 32 -11.54 5.60 32.67
N ASN A 33 -10.77 6.38 33.45
CA ASN A 33 -10.76 7.84 33.36
C ASN A 33 -10.35 8.35 31.97
N LYS A 34 -9.42 7.65 31.31
CA LYS A 34 -8.96 7.97 29.96
C LYS A 34 -10.03 7.62 28.92
N ALA A 35 -10.64 6.45 29.05
CA ALA A 35 -11.76 6.06 28.20
C ALA A 35 -12.93 7.06 28.32
N ASP A 36 -13.25 7.49 29.53
CA ASP A 36 -14.29 8.51 29.77
C ASP A 36 -13.91 9.88 29.19
N GLN A 37 -12.62 10.24 29.20
CA GLN A 37 -12.13 11.42 28.49
C GLN A 37 -12.39 11.30 27.00
N PHE A 38 -11.97 10.21 26.35
CA PHE A 38 -12.19 10.01 24.91
C PHE A 38 -13.67 10.05 24.54
N LYS A 39 -14.52 9.39 25.33
CA LYS A 39 -15.98 9.42 25.12
C LYS A 39 -16.53 10.84 25.16
N ARG A 40 -16.09 11.67 26.11
CA ARG A 40 -16.55 13.07 26.22
C ARG A 40 -15.97 13.94 25.11
N ASP A 41 -14.69 13.78 24.80
CA ASP A 41 -14.00 14.61 23.81
C ASP A 41 -14.58 14.41 22.40
N PHE A 42 -14.97 13.18 22.05
CA PHE A 42 -15.45 12.83 20.70
C PHE A 42 -16.91 12.38 20.65
N ASN A 43 -17.65 12.46 21.77
CA ASN A 43 -19.04 12.02 21.90
C ASN A 43 -19.28 10.61 21.30
N ILE A 44 -18.51 9.63 21.80
CA ILE A 44 -18.42 8.29 21.22
C ILE A 44 -19.60 7.43 21.68
N ASN A 45 -20.36 6.88 20.73
CA ASN A 45 -21.41 5.89 21.00
C ASN A 45 -20.80 4.50 21.22
N THR A 46 -20.27 4.25 22.41
CA THR A 46 -19.60 2.97 22.75
C THR A 46 -20.51 1.75 22.64
N GLY A 47 -21.83 1.93 22.72
CA GLY A 47 -22.79 0.84 22.50
C GLY A 47 -22.74 0.29 21.07
N SER A 48 -22.56 1.17 20.09
CA SER A 48 -22.41 0.77 18.68
C SER A 48 -21.09 0.02 18.40
N PHE A 49 -20.06 0.24 19.23
CA PHE A 49 -18.73 -0.34 19.08
C PHE A 49 -18.51 -1.63 19.91
N GLY A 50 -19.57 -2.26 20.40
CA GLY A 50 -19.49 -3.51 21.18
C GLY A 50 -19.23 -3.32 22.68
N GLY A 51 -19.40 -2.10 23.21
CA GLY A 51 -19.34 -1.82 24.64
C GLY A 51 -17.96 -1.33 25.14
N MET A 52 -17.77 -1.31 26.46
CA MET A 52 -16.61 -0.71 27.14
C MET A 52 -15.62 -1.76 27.65
N GLU A 53 -15.29 -2.73 26.80
CA GLU A 53 -14.21 -3.67 27.11
C GLU A 53 -12.85 -3.01 26.76
N LEU A 54 -12.09 -2.62 27.78
CA LEU A 54 -10.92 -1.75 27.64
C LEU A 54 -9.58 -2.51 27.55
N CYS A 55 -9.61 -3.83 27.72
CA CYS A 55 -8.43 -4.69 27.67
C CYS A 55 -8.41 -5.61 26.44
N ASN A 56 -9.57 -5.99 25.90
CA ASN A 56 -9.61 -6.89 24.75
C ASN A 56 -9.34 -6.17 23.42
N PRO A 57 -8.23 -6.45 22.72
CA PRO A 57 -7.88 -5.79 21.46
C PRO A 57 -8.83 -6.13 20.29
N THR A 58 -9.70 -7.14 20.44
CA THR A 58 -10.68 -7.48 19.39
C THR A 58 -11.92 -6.60 19.43
N VAL A 59 -12.15 -5.84 20.50
CA VAL A 59 -13.34 -5.00 20.66
C VAL A 59 -13.13 -3.66 19.97
N ASP A 60 -14.08 -3.26 19.13
CA ASP A 60 -13.91 -2.08 18.28
C ASP A 60 -13.80 -0.77 19.08
N THR A 61 -14.44 -0.65 20.25
CA THR A 61 -14.22 0.50 21.17
C THR A 61 -12.76 0.58 21.61
N LYS A 62 -12.13 -0.57 21.93
CA LYS A 62 -10.72 -0.62 22.33
C LYS A 62 -9.82 -0.20 21.17
N LYS A 63 -10.09 -0.66 19.95
CA LYS A 63 -9.37 -0.22 18.74
C LYS A 63 -9.45 1.29 18.55
N LEU A 64 -10.66 1.87 18.63
CA LEU A 64 -10.83 3.32 18.51
C LEU A 64 -10.03 4.07 19.58
N PHE A 65 -10.01 3.60 20.83
CA PHE A 65 -9.22 4.23 21.89
C PHE A 65 -7.70 4.07 21.69
N ASN A 66 -7.23 2.98 21.09
CA ASN A 66 -5.83 2.85 20.68
C ASN A 66 -5.49 3.90 19.61
N ASP A 67 -6.39 4.13 18.65
CA ASP A 67 -6.21 5.13 17.60
C ASP A 67 -6.11 6.54 18.18
N LEU A 68 -7.00 6.89 19.13
CA LEU A 68 -6.97 8.17 19.84
C LEU A 68 -5.72 8.35 20.70
N THR A 69 -5.24 7.26 21.34
CA THR A 69 -3.98 7.27 22.09
C THR A 69 -2.80 7.58 21.17
N LEU A 70 -2.76 7.01 19.96
CA LEU A 70 -1.70 7.28 18.99
C LEU A 70 -1.66 8.76 18.56
N LEU A 71 -2.84 9.38 18.42
CA LEU A 71 -2.95 10.81 18.06
C LEU A 71 -2.56 11.75 19.20
N GLU A 72 -2.83 11.37 20.45
CA GLU A 72 -2.53 12.17 21.62
C GLU A 72 -1.08 12.04 22.08
N ASP A 73 -0.55 10.82 22.12
CA ASP A 73 0.78 10.53 22.64
C ASP A 73 1.86 10.54 21.54
N GLY A 74 1.46 10.67 20.27
CA GLY A 74 2.35 10.82 19.13
C GLY A 74 3.21 12.08 19.22
N LYS A 75 4.53 11.90 19.23
CA LYS A 75 5.51 12.99 19.29
C LYS A 75 6.27 13.09 17.98
N PHE A 76 6.50 14.32 17.56
CA PHE A 76 7.22 14.63 16.34
C PHE A 76 8.38 15.58 16.62
N ASN A 77 9.50 15.35 15.95
CA ASN A 77 10.60 16.31 15.84
C ASN A 77 10.26 17.36 14.77
N ALA A 78 11.14 18.34 14.61
CA ALA A 78 11.06 19.25 13.47
C ALA A 78 11.10 18.44 12.16
N PRO A 79 10.10 18.58 11.27
CA PRO A 79 10.04 17.76 10.07
C PRO A 79 11.17 18.16 9.11
N PRO A 80 11.84 17.20 8.46
CA PRO A 80 12.71 17.53 7.34
C PRO A 80 11.89 18.12 6.19
N LYS A 81 12.57 18.71 5.21
CA LYS A 81 11.91 19.12 3.97
C LYS A 81 11.29 17.89 3.29
N ASN A 82 9.98 17.91 3.08
CA ASN A 82 9.26 16.83 2.45
C ASN A 82 8.13 17.38 1.57
N ASN A 83 7.93 16.80 0.38
CA ASN A 83 6.92 17.27 -0.58
C ASN A 83 5.48 17.04 -0.09
N LEU A 84 5.28 16.23 0.94
CA LEU A 84 4.01 15.95 1.61
C LEU A 84 3.92 16.55 3.03
N ILE A 85 4.65 17.63 3.33
CA ILE A 85 4.48 18.37 4.59
C ILE A 85 4.28 19.86 4.26
N ARG A 86 3.10 20.40 4.58
CA ARG A 86 2.70 21.80 4.37
C ARG A 86 2.34 22.55 5.64
N GLY A 87 2.05 21.84 6.72
CA GLY A 87 1.60 22.47 7.95
C GLY A 87 0.10 22.66 8.02
N PHE A 88 -0.70 21.80 7.36
CA PHE A 88 -2.17 21.94 7.36
C PHE A 88 -2.76 21.89 8.77
N ILE A 89 -2.13 21.11 9.66
CA ILE A 89 -2.40 21.06 11.10
C ILE A 89 -1.09 21.31 11.83
N PRO A 90 -1.04 22.13 12.90
CA PRO A 90 0.15 22.25 13.74
C PRO A 90 0.60 20.87 14.25
N ILE A 91 1.91 20.61 14.24
CA ILE A 91 2.46 19.26 14.41
C ILE A 91 2.11 18.58 15.74
N ASP A 92 1.85 19.37 16.76
CA ASP A 92 1.51 19.00 18.13
C ASP A 92 0.00 19.09 18.43
N GLN A 93 -0.85 19.32 17.42
CA GLN A 93 -2.28 19.59 17.63
C GLN A 93 -3.22 18.61 16.95
N TYR A 94 -2.76 17.44 16.47
CA TYR A 94 -3.66 16.49 15.82
C TYR A 94 -4.85 16.06 16.69
N TYR A 95 -4.61 15.71 17.96
CA TYR A 95 -5.68 15.33 18.89
C TYR A 95 -6.66 16.48 19.16
N SER A 96 -6.16 17.67 19.49
CA SER A 96 -7.00 18.84 19.82
C SER A 96 -7.76 19.37 18.59
N TRP A 97 -7.11 19.39 17.42
CA TRP A 97 -7.75 19.72 16.15
C TRP A 97 -8.86 18.74 15.83
N MET A 98 -8.59 17.43 15.90
CA MET A 98 -9.59 16.41 15.60
C MET A 98 -10.77 16.50 16.57
N ARG A 99 -10.51 16.75 17.86
CA ARG A 99 -11.55 17.01 18.86
C ARG A 99 -12.45 18.18 18.46
N SER A 100 -11.86 19.30 18.03
CA SER A 100 -12.63 20.47 17.57
C SER A 100 -13.44 20.22 16.30
N ALA A 101 -13.00 19.25 15.49
CA ALA A 101 -13.59 18.90 14.20
C ALA A 101 -14.59 17.72 14.30
N THR A 102 -14.83 17.15 15.49
CA THR A 102 -15.68 15.96 15.65
C THR A 102 -16.86 16.27 16.56
N ARG A 103 -18.09 15.95 16.12
CA ARG A 103 -19.32 16.09 16.92
C ARG A 103 -19.78 14.78 17.54
N GLY A 104 -19.41 13.66 16.95
CA GLY A 104 -19.75 12.32 17.40
C GLY A 104 -19.07 11.25 16.56
N ILE A 105 -18.82 10.09 17.17
CA ILE A 105 -18.30 8.91 16.47
C ILE A 105 -19.18 7.72 16.83
N GLU A 106 -19.67 7.02 15.81
CA GLU A 106 -20.42 5.79 15.95
C GLU A 106 -19.96 4.72 14.96
N ARG A 107 -20.41 3.49 15.21
CA ARG A 107 -20.18 2.33 14.34
C ARG A 107 -21.45 2.04 13.55
N GLY A 108 -21.30 1.84 12.24
CA GLY A 108 -22.36 1.44 11.33
C GLY A 108 -21.85 0.47 10.27
N ASN A 109 -22.74 -0.12 9.47
CA ASN A 109 -22.36 -0.96 8.33
C ASN A 109 -23.32 -0.79 7.15
N ASP A 110 -23.82 0.42 6.99
CA ASP A 110 -24.81 0.81 5.99
C ASP A 110 -24.18 1.11 4.63
N VAL A 111 -22.88 1.43 4.60
CA VAL A 111 -22.10 1.70 3.39
C VAL A 111 -20.90 0.75 3.34
N PRO A 112 -21.10 -0.53 2.98
CA PRO A 112 -20.09 -1.59 3.14
C PRO A 112 -18.82 -1.39 2.30
N TYR A 113 -18.85 -0.49 1.30
CA TYR A 113 -17.69 -0.14 0.49
C TYR A 113 -16.90 1.06 1.01
N ALA A 114 -17.42 1.79 2.00
CA ALA A 114 -16.72 2.87 2.66
C ALA A 114 -15.96 2.33 3.88
N THR A 115 -14.84 2.98 4.24
CA THR A 115 -14.14 2.69 5.50
C THR A 115 -14.75 3.50 6.64
N ALA A 116 -15.11 4.75 6.36
CA ALA A 116 -15.90 5.62 7.21
C ALA A 116 -16.61 6.65 6.33
N TYR A 117 -17.54 7.40 6.89
CA TYR A 117 -18.03 8.63 6.27
C TYR A 117 -18.38 9.67 7.34
N ASN A 118 -18.39 10.93 6.92
CA ASN A 118 -18.76 12.08 7.74
C ASN A 118 -20.10 12.68 7.28
N SER A 119 -21.03 12.85 8.22
CA SER A 119 -22.26 13.63 8.01
C SER A 119 -22.37 14.74 9.04
N GLY A 120 -22.06 15.98 8.62
CA GLY A 120 -22.20 17.17 9.46
C GLY A 120 -21.37 17.12 10.75
N GLY A 121 -20.23 16.42 10.74
CA GLY A 121 -19.35 16.23 11.89
C GLY A 121 -19.60 14.97 12.73
N TYR A 122 -20.56 14.13 12.34
CA TYR A 122 -20.73 12.80 12.91
C TYR A 122 -20.05 11.77 12.00
N PHE A 123 -19.15 10.96 12.57
CA PHE A 123 -18.38 9.98 11.82
C PHE A 123 -19.01 8.61 12.05
N THR A 124 -19.27 7.90 10.96
CA THR A 124 -19.76 6.51 11.01
C THR A 124 -18.67 5.59 10.51
N MET A 125 -18.02 4.88 11.44
CA MET A 125 -16.99 3.89 11.13
C MET A 125 -17.63 2.61 10.60
N GLN A 126 -17.15 2.11 9.46
CA GLN A 126 -17.70 0.92 8.78
C GLN A 126 -16.87 -0.33 9.09
N ASP A 127 -17.31 -1.51 8.63
CA ASP A 127 -16.59 -2.77 8.87
C ASP A 127 -15.17 -2.75 8.32
N GLY A 128 -14.97 -2.06 7.19
CA GLY A 128 -13.66 -1.86 6.59
C GLY A 128 -12.68 -1.11 7.51
N TRP A 129 -13.14 -0.22 8.41
CA TRP A 129 -12.26 0.45 9.36
C TRP A 129 -11.70 -0.52 10.41
N ALA A 130 -12.54 -1.43 10.92
CA ALA A 130 -12.17 -2.34 12.00
C ALA A 130 -11.12 -3.39 11.61
N THR A 131 -10.90 -3.58 10.30
CA THR A 131 -9.92 -4.51 9.72
C THR A 131 -8.60 -3.84 9.34
N LEU A 132 -8.53 -2.50 9.36
CA LEU A 132 -7.29 -1.78 9.11
C LEU A 132 -6.34 -1.90 10.31
N SER A 133 -5.05 -1.82 10.00
CA SER A 133 -4.02 -1.54 11.01
C SER A 133 -4.31 -0.25 11.79
N THR A 134 -3.80 -0.15 13.02
CA THR A 134 -3.95 1.03 13.89
C THR A 134 -3.62 2.34 13.17
N LEU A 135 -2.52 2.37 12.41
CA LEU A 135 -2.14 3.56 11.65
C LEU A 135 -3.14 3.91 10.54
N GLY A 136 -3.66 2.91 9.82
CA GLY A 136 -4.67 3.11 8.79
C GLY A 136 -5.99 3.63 9.36
N ARG A 137 -6.38 3.14 10.55
CA ARG A 137 -7.54 3.66 11.27
C ARG A 137 -7.34 5.10 11.69
N VAL A 138 -6.18 5.44 12.25
CA VAL A 138 -5.84 6.82 12.63
C VAL A 138 -5.90 7.77 11.44
N GLY A 139 -5.29 7.40 10.31
CA GLY A 139 -5.37 8.22 9.10
C GLY A 139 -6.80 8.38 8.60
N THR A 140 -7.65 7.35 8.72
CA THR A 140 -9.09 7.44 8.43
C THR A 140 -9.77 8.49 9.31
N VAL A 141 -9.56 8.48 10.63
CA VAL A 141 -10.22 9.46 11.51
C VAL A 141 -9.73 10.90 11.22
N VAL A 142 -8.43 11.06 10.95
CA VAL A 142 -7.84 12.35 10.55
C VAL A 142 -8.43 12.84 9.23
N HIS A 143 -8.62 11.95 8.25
CA HIS A 143 -9.27 12.23 6.98
C HIS A 143 -10.72 12.69 7.19
N GLU A 144 -11.52 11.92 7.92
CA GLU A 144 -12.93 12.22 8.15
C GLU A 144 -13.13 13.55 8.89
N ALA A 145 -12.23 13.88 9.83
CA ALA A 145 -12.28 15.15 10.54
C ALA A 145 -12.17 16.36 9.60
N ARG A 146 -11.39 16.26 8.52
CA ARG A 146 -11.23 17.37 7.57
C ARG A 146 -12.51 17.66 6.77
N HIS A 147 -13.39 16.68 6.55
CA HIS A 147 -14.66 16.90 5.86
C HIS A 147 -15.57 17.92 6.59
N THR A 148 -15.45 18.08 7.92
CA THR A 148 -16.23 19.08 8.68
C THR A 148 -15.94 20.53 8.32
N GLN A 149 -14.81 20.77 7.65
CA GLN A 149 -14.38 22.09 7.22
C GLN A 149 -14.78 22.38 5.76
N GLY A 150 -15.64 21.55 5.16
CA GLY A 150 -16.18 21.74 3.81
C GLY A 150 -15.31 21.19 2.67
N TYR A 151 -14.30 20.38 2.99
CA TYR A 151 -13.42 19.77 2.00
C TYR A 151 -14.02 18.45 1.50
N TYR A 152 -14.84 18.50 0.47
CA TYR A 152 -15.47 17.31 -0.12
C TYR A 152 -14.65 16.73 -1.28
N HIS A 153 -14.84 15.43 -1.51
CA HIS A 153 -14.24 14.75 -2.66
C HIS A 153 -14.93 15.15 -3.96
N ILE A 154 -14.13 15.11 -5.03
CA ILE A 154 -14.56 15.33 -6.41
C ILE A 154 -14.30 14.09 -7.26
N SER A 155 -14.87 14.07 -8.46
CA SER A 155 -14.62 13.02 -9.45
C SER A 155 -13.14 12.89 -9.76
N CYS A 156 -12.67 11.65 -9.82
CA CYS A 156 -11.29 11.33 -10.17
C CYS A 156 -11.05 11.37 -11.68
N ASN A 157 -9.94 11.98 -12.11
CA ASN A 157 -9.46 12.01 -13.49
C ASN A 157 -8.35 10.97 -13.78
N GLN A 158 -7.97 10.20 -12.75
CA GLN A 158 -6.95 9.16 -12.79
C GLN A 158 -7.19 8.12 -11.69
N GLY A 159 -6.39 7.06 -11.68
CA GLY A 159 -6.45 6.00 -10.69
C GLY A 159 -7.63 5.05 -10.87
N PRO A 160 -8.02 4.31 -9.82
CA PRO A 160 -9.05 3.27 -9.90
C PRO A 160 -10.46 3.83 -10.12
N TYR A 161 -10.73 5.06 -9.70
CA TYR A 161 -12.05 5.69 -9.77
C TYR A 161 -12.25 6.51 -11.05
N MET A 162 -11.26 6.60 -11.93
CA MET A 162 -11.36 7.32 -13.21
C MET A 162 -12.54 6.79 -14.04
N GLY A 163 -13.44 7.70 -14.42
CA GLY A 163 -14.60 7.36 -15.26
C GLY A 163 -15.69 6.53 -14.56
N THR A 164 -15.61 6.31 -13.25
CA THR A 164 -16.62 5.55 -12.49
C THR A 164 -17.82 6.38 -12.03
N GLY A 165 -17.67 7.71 -11.97
CA GLY A 165 -18.64 8.62 -11.37
C GLY A 165 -18.56 8.72 -9.85
N VAL A 166 -17.64 8.00 -9.20
CA VAL A 166 -17.39 8.11 -7.76
C VAL A 166 -16.52 9.34 -7.47
N SER A 167 -16.99 10.19 -6.56
CA SER A 167 -16.18 11.27 -5.98
C SER A 167 -15.25 10.69 -4.93
N GLY A 168 -13.98 10.51 -5.26
CA GLY A 168 -12.99 9.90 -4.37
C GLY A 168 -11.66 10.63 -4.32
N CYS A 169 -11.53 11.77 -5.01
CA CYS A 169 -10.28 12.48 -5.14
C CYS A 169 -10.36 13.89 -4.57
N ASP A 170 -9.22 14.39 -4.11
CA ASP A 170 -8.99 15.82 -3.91
C ASP A 170 -8.51 16.44 -5.23
N ARG A 171 -8.69 17.77 -5.37
CA ARG A 171 -8.25 18.49 -6.57
C ARG A 171 -6.74 18.39 -6.77
N ASP A 172 -6.00 18.76 -5.74
CA ASP A 172 -4.55 18.78 -5.69
C ASP A 172 -4.14 18.76 -4.22
N TYR A 173 -2.87 18.48 -3.94
CA TYR A 173 -2.38 18.40 -2.58
C TYR A 173 -2.39 19.75 -1.83
N ASN A 174 -2.09 20.86 -2.52
CA ASN A 174 -2.02 22.20 -1.91
C ASN A 174 -3.41 22.75 -1.54
N TYR A 175 -4.48 22.17 -2.07
CA TYR A 175 -5.84 22.43 -1.63
C TYR A 175 -6.04 22.11 -0.15
N GLY A 176 -5.25 21.18 0.43
CA GLY A 176 -5.39 20.79 1.82
C GLY A 176 -6.71 20.05 2.09
N GLY A 177 -7.18 19.23 1.14
CA GLY A 177 -8.35 18.39 1.32
C GLY A 177 -8.14 17.26 2.34
N SER A 178 -9.13 16.39 2.50
CA SER A 178 -9.08 15.31 3.49
C SER A 178 -7.96 14.31 3.21
N HIS A 179 -7.72 13.96 1.94
CA HIS A 179 -6.56 13.12 1.59
C HIS A 179 -5.25 13.87 1.84
N ALA A 180 -5.17 15.17 1.56
CA ALA A 180 -3.94 15.94 1.76
C ALA A 180 -3.47 15.93 3.23
N ILE A 181 -4.41 16.07 4.17
CA ILE A 181 -4.09 16.00 5.61
C ILE A 181 -3.72 14.58 6.04
N GLU A 182 -4.43 13.56 5.54
CA GLU A 182 -4.08 12.16 5.81
C GLU A 182 -2.64 11.87 5.36
N MET A 183 -2.28 12.25 4.13
CA MET A 183 -0.93 12.03 3.59
C MET A 183 0.12 12.84 4.36
N GLU A 184 -0.20 14.05 4.83
CA GLU A 184 0.70 14.83 5.68
C GLU A 184 0.94 14.17 7.04
N TYR A 185 -0.10 13.60 7.66
CA TYR A 185 0.05 12.86 8.90
C TYR A 185 0.99 11.67 8.72
N TYR A 186 0.80 10.86 7.67
CA TYR A 186 1.70 9.75 7.37
C TYR A 186 3.14 10.21 7.07
N ALA A 187 3.31 11.27 6.27
CA ALA A 187 4.64 11.81 5.99
C ALA A 187 5.36 12.27 7.26
N ARG A 188 4.65 12.88 8.21
CA ARG A 188 5.19 13.25 9.52
C ARG A 188 5.51 12.05 10.40
N VAL A 189 4.65 11.03 10.45
CA VAL A 189 4.95 9.79 11.20
C VAL A 189 6.23 9.16 10.67
N SER A 190 6.38 9.09 9.35
CA SER A 190 7.56 8.49 8.70
C SER A 190 8.84 9.29 8.93
N THR A 191 8.81 10.60 8.69
CA THR A 191 10.04 11.44 8.62
C THR A 191 10.36 12.20 9.90
N ALA A 192 9.36 12.49 10.73
CA ALA A 192 9.48 13.32 11.91
C ALA A 192 9.07 12.60 13.20
N GLY A 193 8.47 11.41 13.12
CA GLY A 193 8.00 10.65 14.28
C GLY A 193 9.14 10.31 15.25
N ALA A 194 9.04 10.84 16.47
CA ALA A 194 10.07 10.69 17.50
C ALA A 194 9.90 9.42 18.32
N ASN A 195 8.66 9.07 18.68
CA ASN A 195 8.33 7.89 19.50
C ASN A 195 7.47 6.85 18.75
N PHE A 196 7.41 6.94 17.43
CA PHE A 196 6.74 5.95 16.60
C PHE A 196 7.66 4.76 16.34
N HIS A 197 7.13 3.55 16.49
CA HIS A 197 7.84 2.33 16.15
C HIS A 197 8.33 2.37 14.68
N PRO A 198 9.52 1.85 14.34
CA PRO A 198 10.04 1.87 12.97
C PRO A 198 9.10 1.27 11.92
N ILE A 199 8.28 0.30 12.32
CA ILE A 199 7.22 -0.27 11.48
C ILE A 199 6.12 0.73 11.14
N TYR A 200 5.72 1.60 12.06
CA TYR A 200 4.83 2.71 11.70
C TYR A 200 5.49 3.64 10.71
N LYS A 201 6.80 3.89 10.80
CA LYS A 201 7.50 4.74 9.83
C LYS A 201 7.50 4.15 8.43
N LYS A 202 7.74 2.84 8.32
CA LYS A 202 7.60 2.03 7.09
C LYS A 202 6.18 2.09 6.55
N MET A 203 5.18 1.71 7.34
CA MET A 203 3.77 1.72 6.93
C MET A 203 3.30 3.11 6.49
N ALA A 204 3.63 4.15 7.26
CA ALA A 204 3.27 5.52 6.95
C ALA A 204 3.87 5.98 5.62
N ARG A 205 5.14 5.65 5.36
CA ARG A 205 5.79 5.93 4.08
C ARG A 205 5.01 5.31 2.92
N LEU A 206 4.78 4.00 3.01
CA LEU A 206 4.12 3.23 1.96
C LEU A 206 2.67 3.69 1.72
N MET A 207 1.93 3.97 2.79
CA MET A 207 0.56 4.52 2.71
C MET A 207 0.55 5.91 2.07
N ALA A 208 1.47 6.80 2.47
CA ALA A 208 1.58 8.14 1.91
C ALA A 208 1.81 8.09 0.40
N MET A 209 2.69 7.20 -0.08
CA MET A 209 2.99 7.05 -1.50
C MET A 209 1.86 6.39 -2.28
N GLY A 210 1.39 5.23 -1.80
CA GLY A 210 0.40 4.42 -2.50
C GLY A 210 -0.89 5.20 -2.75
N ARG A 211 -1.35 5.95 -1.74
CA ARG A 211 -2.56 6.76 -1.85
C ARG A 211 -2.34 8.06 -2.62
N SER A 212 -1.25 8.79 -2.37
CA SER A 212 -0.98 10.06 -3.08
C SER A 212 -0.91 9.92 -4.60
N ASN A 213 -0.60 8.73 -5.13
CA ASN A 213 -0.60 8.52 -6.57
C ASN A 213 -2.01 8.60 -7.20
N PHE A 214 -3.07 8.20 -6.49
CA PHE A 214 -4.40 8.08 -7.10
C PHE A 214 -5.49 8.97 -6.51
N VAL A 215 -5.30 9.48 -5.28
CA VAL A 215 -6.33 10.27 -4.58
C VAL A 215 -6.31 11.77 -4.92
N PHE A 216 -5.37 12.22 -5.76
CA PHE A 216 -5.30 13.60 -6.23
C PHE A 216 -5.46 13.66 -7.74
N ASN A 217 -6.28 14.58 -8.25
CA ASN A 217 -6.38 14.84 -9.70
C ASN A 217 -5.13 15.52 -10.28
N GLN A 218 -4.36 16.17 -9.42
CA GLN A 218 -2.99 16.62 -9.69
C GLN A 218 -2.07 16.02 -8.63
N THR A 219 -1.36 14.96 -9.00
CA THR A 219 -0.45 14.25 -8.10
C THR A 219 0.64 15.19 -7.54
N PRO A 220 0.90 15.17 -6.21
CA PRO A 220 2.02 15.90 -5.63
C PRO A 220 3.38 15.21 -5.84
N LEU A 221 3.36 13.98 -6.35
CA LEU A 221 4.54 13.12 -6.46
C LEU A 221 5.06 13.07 -7.89
N GLN A 222 6.37 13.17 -8.05
CA GLN A 222 7.03 12.79 -9.30
C GLN A 222 7.32 11.30 -9.25
N GLN A 223 6.75 10.56 -10.21
CA GLN A 223 6.95 9.12 -10.35
C GLN A 223 8.09 8.83 -11.33
N ARG A 224 8.88 7.82 -10.99
CA ARG A 224 9.80 7.13 -11.90
C ARG A 224 9.75 5.62 -11.65
N GLU A 225 10.16 4.81 -12.61
CA GLU A 225 10.12 3.35 -12.48
C GLU A 225 11.50 2.78 -12.13
N ALA A 226 11.51 1.86 -11.16
CA ALA A 226 12.65 1.02 -10.80
C ALA A 226 12.28 -0.47 -10.95
N LEU A 227 13.21 -1.37 -10.68
CA LEU A 227 12.93 -2.80 -10.61
C LEU A 227 13.04 -3.28 -9.17
N MET A 228 12.06 -4.05 -8.71
CA MET A 228 12.21 -4.90 -7.53
C MET A 228 12.48 -6.32 -8.01
N ALA A 229 13.50 -6.96 -7.45
CA ALA A 229 13.86 -8.33 -7.75
C ALA A 229 13.92 -9.17 -6.47
N LEU A 230 13.63 -10.46 -6.59
CA LEU A 230 13.86 -11.45 -5.54
C LEU A 230 14.99 -12.38 -6.00
N GLY A 231 16.06 -12.48 -5.24
CA GLY A 231 17.16 -13.42 -5.47
C GLY A 231 16.75 -14.87 -5.20
N ARG A 232 17.50 -15.84 -5.73
CA ARG A 232 17.28 -17.26 -5.39
C ARG A 232 17.55 -17.57 -3.92
N SER A 233 18.33 -16.74 -3.23
CA SER A 233 18.49 -16.76 -1.78
C SER A 233 17.21 -16.38 -1.00
N GLY A 234 16.23 -15.76 -1.66
CA GLY A 234 15.07 -15.13 -1.03
C GLY A 234 15.29 -13.67 -0.63
N GLN A 235 16.47 -13.10 -0.88
CA GLN A 235 16.77 -11.68 -0.62
C GLN A 235 16.15 -10.79 -1.70
N ALA A 236 15.43 -9.74 -1.31
CA ALA A 236 14.93 -8.73 -2.24
C ALA A 236 16.00 -7.67 -2.53
N TYR A 237 16.02 -7.18 -3.77
CA TYR A 237 16.88 -6.10 -4.20
C TYR A 237 16.10 -5.08 -5.03
N LEU A 238 16.29 -3.81 -4.72
CA LEU A 238 15.90 -2.71 -5.58
C LEU A 238 17.03 -2.44 -6.58
N PHE A 239 16.72 -2.49 -7.87
CA PHE A 239 17.60 -1.95 -8.92
C PHE A 239 17.08 -0.58 -9.35
N ASP A 240 17.84 0.44 -8.99
CA ASP A 240 17.46 1.82 -9.20
C ASP A 240 18.68 2.69 -9.53
N GLN A 241 18.54 3.59 -10.51
CA GLN A 241 19.62 4.46 -10.97
C GLN A 241 20.94 3.70 -11.24
N ASN A 242 20.83 2.51 -11.86
CA ASN A 242 21.92 1.58 -12.13
C ASN A 242 22.66 1.05 -10.90
N ARG A 243 21.99 0.99 -9.75
CA ARG A 243 22.55 0.45 -8.50
C ARG A 243 21.62 -0.61 -7.92
N TRP A 244 22.24 -1.67 -7.39
CA TRP A 244 21.54 -2.68 -6.61
C TRP A 244 21.58 -2.30 -5.13
N ILE A 245 20.43 -2.37 -4.48
CA ILE A 245 20.26 -2.00 -3.09
C ILE A 245 19.49 -3.12 -2.38
N SER A 246 20.05 -3.66 -1.30
CA SER A 246 19.42 -4.74 -0.54
C SER A 246 18.21 -4.23 0.26
N ARG A 247 17.15 -5.05 0.34
CA ARG A 247 15.92 -4.69 1.05
C ARG A 247 15.47 -5.76 2.03
N GLU A 248 14.97 -5.34 3.18
CA GLU A 248 14.35 -6.24 4.14
C GLU A 248 13.27 -7.08 3.48
N THR A 249 13.42 -8.40 3.63
CA THR A 249 12.57 -9.38 2.98
C THR A 249 12.02 -10.35 4.02
N PRO A 250 10.70 -10.41 4.21
CA PRO A 250 10.11 -11.40 5.09
C PRO A 250 10.41 -12.82 4.60
N ALA A 251 10.67 -13.74 5.53
CA ALA A 251 10.93 -15.15 5.23
C ALA A 251 9.63 -15.91 4.85
N VAL A 252 9.06 -15.57 3.69
CA VAL A 252 7.81 -16.15 3.17
C VAL A 252 8.02 -16.66 1.75
N GLN A 253 7.53 -17.86 1.46
CA GLN A 253 7.50 -18.36 0.09
C GLN A 253 6.34 -17.70 -0.65
N ALA A 254 6.66 -16.82 -1.59
CA ALA A 254 5.67 -15.93 -2.17
C ALA A 254 6.04 -15.50 -3.60
N LYS A 255 5.05 -14.93 -4.31
CA LYS A 255 5.24 -14.27 -5.59
C LYS A 255 5.45 -12.77 -5.39
N LEU A 256 6.52 -12.23 -5.95
CA LEU A 256 6.80 -10.80 -6.00
C LEU A 256 5.83 -10.14 -6.98
N LYS A 257 5.13 -9.11 -6.51
CA LYS A 257 4.13 -8.36 -7.28
C LYS A 257 4.32 -6.87 -7.11
N ARG A 258 4.00 -6.12 -8.17
CA ARG A 258 3.93 -4.66 -8.17
C ARG A 258 2.74 -4.19 -7.35
N THR A 259 2.91 -3.10 -6.62
CA THR A 259 1.82 -2.36 -5.97
C THR A 259 1.95 -0.86 -6.22
N SER A 260 0.91 -0.09 -5.92
CA SER A 260 0.91 1.39 -6.00
C SER A 260 2.04 2.08 -5.24
N PHE A 261 2.64 1.46 -4.23
CA PHE A 261 3.70 2.04 -3.39
C PHE A 261 5.06 1.35 -3.55
N GLY A 262 5.19 0.38 -4.45
CA GLY A 262 6.41 -0.39 -4.61
C GLY A 262 6.11 -1.84 -5.01
N ALA A 263 6.39 -2.76 -4.09
CA ALA A 263 6.14 -4.18 -4.28
C ALA A 263 5.63 -4.86 -3.01
N ALA A 264 5.04 -6.04 -3.20
CA ALA A 264 4.69 -6.95 -2.14
C ALA A 264 4.99 -8.41 -2.52
N LEU A 265 5.18 -9.24 -1.52
CA LEU A 265 5.26 -10.69 -1.62
C LEU A 265 3.88 -11.29 -1.37
N MET A 266 3.25 -11.84 -2.40
CA MET A 266 1.94 -12.49 -2.35
C MET A 266 2.08 -13.99 -2.04
N ALA A 267 1.46 -14.43 -0.94
CA ALA A 267 1.36 -15.82 -0.52
C ALA A 267 -0.13 -16.20 -0.39
N GLY A 268 -0.73 -16.66 -1.48
CA GLY A 268 -2.17 -16.93 -1.55
C GLY A 268 -2.98 -15.64 -1.42
N GLN A 269 -3.83 -15.56 -0.39
CA GLN A 269 -4.64 -14.36 -0.08
C GLN A 269 -3.92 -13.37 0.86
N MET A 270 -2.70 -13.68 1.29
CA MET A 270 -1.89 -12.75 2.07
C MET A 270 -0.90 -12.05 1.15
N ALA A 271 -0.58 -10.81 1.46
CA ALA A 271 0.51 -10.08 0.85
C ALA A 271 1.35 -9.40 1.93
N PHE A 272 2.66 -9.31 1.71
CA PHE A 272 3.60 -8.70 2.64
C PHE A 272 4.41 -7.63 1.93
N VAL A 273 4.44 -6.43 2.48
CA VAL A 273 5.05 -5.30 1.79
C VAL A 273 6.58 -5.34 1.79
N LEU A 274 7.15 -4.96 0.65
CA LEU A 274 8.57 -4.63 0.53
C LEU A 274 8.69 -3.12 0.44
N ASP A 275 9.48 -2.53 1.32
CA ASP A 275 9.73 -1.09 1.31
C ASP A 275 10.93 -0.80 0.41
N PRO A 276 10.76 -0.12 -0.73
CA PRO A 276 11.90 0.14 -1.61
C PRO A 276 12.78 1.30 -1.12
N PHE A 277 12.36 2.08 -0.11
CA PHE A 277 13.05 3.30 0.31
C PHE A 277 14.03 3.07 1.46
N GLU A 278 13.66 2.27 2.46
CA GLU A 278 14.50 2.11 3.66
C GLU A 278 14.24 0.76 4.35
N ASN A 279 15.28 0.20 4.94
CA ASN A 279 15.19 -0.93 5.85
C ASN A 279 14.85 -0.44 7.26
N SER A 280 13.82 -1.01 7.86
CA SER A 280 13.30 -0.59 9.16
C SER A 280 14.14 -1.04 10.36
N GLY A 281 15.07 -1.99 10.17
CA GLY A 281 15.74 -2.78 11.19
C GLY A 281 14.93 -3.97 11.70
N PHE A 282 13.76 -4.25 11.10
CA PHE A 282 12.82 -5.27 11.54
C PHE A 282 12.36 -6.11 10.35
N ASP A 283 12.75 -7.39 10.33
CA ASP A 283 12.54 -8.32 9.22
C ASP A 283 11.21 -9.09 9.26
N TRP A 284 10.39 -8.90 10.30
CA TRP A 284 9.07 -9.50 10.37
C TRP A 284 8.13 -9.02 9.27
N ALA A 285 7.21 -9.91 8.90
CA ALA A 285 6.29 -9.72 7.82
C ALA A 285 5.24 -8.64 8.19
N VAL A 286 5.25 -7.53 7.48
CA VAL A 286 4.19 -6.51 7.55
C VAL A 286 3.15 -6.85 6.51
N ALA A 287 1.95 -7.23 6.96
CA ALA A 287 0.82 -7.48 6.07
C ALA A 287 0.50 -6.22 5.24
N ASP A 288 0.22 -6.45 3.97
CA ASP A 288 -0.20 -5.41 3.04
C ASP A 288 -1.71 -5.17 3.14
N ASP A 289 -2.09 -4.42 4.17
CA ASP A 289 -3.48 -4.03 4.40
C ASP A 289 -3.85 -2.71 3.71
N PHE A 290 -2.96 -2.18 2.86
CA PHE A 290 -3.09 -0.83 2.29
C PHE A 290 -3.04 -0.75 0.78
N SER A 291 -2.44 -1.72 0.08
CA SER A 291 -2.62 -1.87 -1.37
C SER A 291 -4.02 -2.42 -1.70
N TYR A 292 -4.24 -2.71 -2.97
CA TYR A 292 -5.43 -3.44 -3.41
C TYR A 292 -5.39 -4.94 -3.11
N PHE A 293 -4.30 -5.48 -2.55
CA PHE A 293 -4.29 -6.85 -2.04
C PHE A 293 -5.31 -7.07 -0.93
N LYS A 294 -5.63 -6.04 -0.14
CA LYS A 294 -6.74 -6.09 0.84
C LYS A 294 -8.09 -6.45 0.23
N LEU A 295 -8.28 -6.23 -1.09
CA LEU A 295 -9.50 -6.60 -1.80
C LEU A 295 -9.66 -8.12 -1.93
N MET A 296 -8.58 -8.90 -1.77
CA MET A 296 -8.63 -10.36 -1.76
C MET A 296 -9.39 -10.92 -0.55
N ASN A 297 -9.46 -10.17 0.55
CA ASN A 297 -10.18 -10.56 1.76
C ASN A 297 -11.71 -10.36 1.66
N SER A 298 -12.23 -9.96 0.49
CA SER A 298 -13.68 -9.77 0.27
C SER A 298 -14.45 -11.09 0.11
N ASP A 299 -15.74 -11.08 0.48
CA ASP A 299 -16.64 -12.25 0.45
C ASP A 299 -16.70 -12.99 -0.88
N ARG A 300 -16.51 -12.30 -2.03
CA ARG A 300 -16.56 -12.95 -3.36
C ARG A 300 -15.33 -13.79 -3.68
N LEU A 301 -14.21 -13.54 -3.02
CA LEU A 301 -12.98 -14.34 -3.16
C LEU A 301 -12.76 -15.28 -1.97
N GLN A 302 -13.56 -15.16 -0.91
CA GLN A 302 -13.53 -16.13 0.19
C GLN A 302 -13.74 -17.56 -0.33
N GLY A 303 -12.85 -18.47 0.05
CA GLY A 303 -12.85 -19.86 -0.41
C GLY A 303 -12.33 -20.09 -1.83
N GLN A 304 -11.90 -19.05 -2.55
CA GLN A 304 -11.18 -19.20 -3.82
C GLN A 304 -9.67 -19.16 -3.55
N SER A 305 -8.94 -20.12 -4.09
CA SER A 305 -7.48 -20.07 -4.11
C SER A 305 -7.01 -19.07 -5.16
N VAL A 306 -6.17 -18.13 -4.75
CA VAL A 306 -5.59 -17.11 -5.64
C VAL A 306 -4.25 -17.62 -6.14
N GLN A 307 -4.17 -17.86 -7.45
CA GLN A 307 -2.95 -18.28 -8.13
C GLN A 307 -2.09 -17.07 -8.51
N ASP A 308 -2.73 -15.98 -8.94
CA ASP A 308 -2.03 -14.78 -9.38
C ASP A 308 -2.85 -13.51 -9.17
N PHE A 309 -2.16 -12.39 -9.06
CA PHE A 309 -2.74 -11.06 -8.86
C PHE A 309 -1.91 -10.04 -9.64
N GLU A 310 -2.57 -9.06 -10.24
CA GLU A 310 -1.89 -7.93 -10.86
C GLU A 310 -2.56 -6.60 -10.52
N GLU A 311 -1.74 -5.62 -10.17
CA GLU A 311 -2.08 -4.20 -10.10
C GLU A 311 -1.29 -3.46 -11.19
N PHE A 312 -2.01 -2.88 -12.15
CA PHE A 312 -1.39 -2.20 -13.30
C PHE A 312 -2.21 -0.99 -13.75
N ASP A 313 -1.57 -0.12 -14.53
CA ASP A 313 -2.18 1.08 -15.07
C ASP A 313 -2.22 1.00 -16.61
N ILE A 314 -3.35 1.33 -17.22
CA ILE A 314 -3.46 1.62 -18.66
C ILE A 314 -3.76 3.10 -18.82
N GLY A 315 -2.78 3.84 -19.35
CA GLY A 315 -2.83 5.29 -19.37
C GLY A 315 -2.90 5.84 -17.94
N ARG A 316 -4.02 6.47 -17.58
CA ARG A 316 -4.26 7.04 -16.25
C ARG A 316 -5.18 6.20 -15.37
N LYS A 317 -5.73 5.09 -15.88
CA LYS A 317 -6.69 4.27 -15.15
C LYS A 317 -6.00 3.06 -14.55
N ARG A 318 -6.33 2.77 -13.29
CA ARG A 318 -5.81 1.62 -12.56
C ARG A 318 -6.75 0.43 -12.64
N HIS A 319 -6.16 -0.74 -12.79
CA HIS A 319 -6.84 -2.02 -12.85
C HIS A 319 -6.25 -3.00 -11.84
N VAL A 320 -7.12 -3.87 -11.32
CA VAL A 320 -6.75 -4.93 -10.38
C VAL A 320 -7.38 -6.23 -10.87
N PHE A 321 -6.55 -7.26 -11.01
CA PHE A 321 -6.92 -8.56 -11.54
C PHE A 321 -6.52 -9.69 -10.59
N VAL A 322 -7.33 -10.75 -10.57
CA VAL A 322 -7.04 -12.00 -9.86
C VAL A 322 -7.25 -13.16 -10.82
N LEU A 323 -6.33 -14.13 -10.76
CA LEU A 323 -6.42 -15.44 -11.40
C LEU A 323 -6.54 -16.50 -10.31
N SER A 324 -7.56 -17.36 -10.41
CA SER A 324 -7.75 -18.50 -9.52
C SER A 324 -7.06 -19.75 -10.04
N ASP A 325 -6.85 -20.72 -9.13
CA ASP A 325 -6.33 -22.06 -9.45
C ASP A 325 -7.24 -22.89 -10.36
N LYS A 326 -8.50 -22.46 -10.56
CA LYS A 326 -9.47 -23.08 -11.49
C LYS A 326 -9.37 -22.53 -12.91
N ASN A 327 -8.29 -21.79 -13.23
CA ASN A 327 -8.12 -21.11 -14.51
C ASN A 327 -9.31 -20.19 -14.84
N GLN A 328 -9.72 -19.43 -13.84
CA GLN A 328 -10.70 -18.37 -13.99
C GLN A 328 -10.10 -17.07 -13.49
N TYR A 329 -10.45 -15.95 -14.12
CA TYR A 329 -9.97 -14.66 -13.70
C TYR A 329 -11.10 -13.65 -13.60
N THR A 330 -10.84 -12.57 -12.89
CA THR A 330 -11.76 -11.45 -12.71
C THR A 330 -11.00 -10.15 -12.50
N ASN A 331 -11.70 -9.03 -12.60
CA ASN A 331 -11.20 -7.73 -12.22
C ASN A 331 -12.09 -7.08 -11.15
N PHE A 332 -11.51 -6.14 -10.42
CA PHE A 332 -12.25 -5.41 -9.40
C PHE A 332 -13.07 -4.28 -10.01
N ASN A 333 -14.36 -4.20 -9.65
CA ASN A 333 -15.24 -3.08 -10.00
C ASN A 333 -15.22 -2.05 -8.87
N PHE A 334 -14.38 -1.03 -9.04
CA PHE A 334 -14.24 0.06 -8.07
C PHE A 334 -15.51 0.86 -7.83
N ARG A 335 -16.38 1.01 -8.83
CA ARG A 335 -17.67 1.69 -8.66
C ARG A 335 -18.60 0.92 -7.73
N GLY A 336 -18.62 -0.40 -7.88
CA GLY A 336 -19.48 -1.29 -7.10
C GLY A 336 -18.84 -1.80 -5.80
N GLY A 337 -17.57 -1.48 -5.55
CA GLY A 337 -16.83 -2.01 -4.40
C GLY A 337 -16.77 -3.53 -4.34
N THR A 338 -16.76 -4.21 -5.50
CA THR A 338 -16.89 -5.68 -5.55
C THR A 338 -16.15 -6.28 -6.75
N TRP A 339 -15.77 -7.55 -6.65
CA TRP A 339 -15.22 -8.29 -7.79
C TRP A 339 -16.30 -8.56 -8.83
N ASN A 340 -15.96 -8.40 -10.11
CA ASN A 340 -16.83 -8.86 -11.19
C ASN A 340 -16.94 -10.39 -11.19
N ARG A 341 -17.91 -10.91 -11.95
CA ARG A 341 -18.06 -12.36 -12.12
C ARG A 341 -16.79 -12.93 -12.76
N MET A 342 -16.28 -14.02 -12.20
CA MET A 342 -15.16 -14.75 -12.79
C MET A 342 -15.51 -15.27 -14.19
N VAL A 343 -14.52 -15.21 -15.08
CA VAL A 343 -14.57 -15.69 -16.46
C VAL A 343 -13.51 -16.78 -16.65
N GLY A 344 -13.82 -17.79 -17.46
CA GLY A 344 -12.86 -18.85 -17.77
C GLY A 344 -11.75 -18.36 -18.68
N THR A 345 -10.56 -18.95 -18.58
CA THR A 345 -9.48 -18.72 -19.54
C THR A 345 -9.79 -19.37 -20.89
N PRO A 346 -9.17 -18.89 -22.00
CA PRO A 346 -9.44 -19.42 -23.35
C PRO A 346 -9.07 -20.89 -23.58
N ALA A 347 -8.24 -21.48 -22.72
CA ALA A 347 -7.81 -22.88 -22.80
C ALA A 347 -7.90 -23.56 -21.43
N ALA A 348 -8.00 -24.90 -21.43
CA ALA A 348 -7.96 -25.73 -20.23
C ALA A 348 -6.53 -26.00 -19.75
N GLN A 349 -5.74 -24.94 -19.60
CA GLN A 349 -4.32 -24.99 -19.23
C GLN A 349 -4.06 -24.01 -18.09
N THR A 350 -2.94 -24.18 -17.38
CA THR A 350 -2.51 -23.21 -16.36
C THR A 350 -2.06 -21.92 -17.03
N PHE A 351 -2.44 -20.79 -16.42
CA PHE A 351 -2.07 -19.46 -16.88
C PHE A 351 -1.29 -18.69 -15.83
N GLU A 352 -0.51 -17.72 -16.26
CA GLU A 352 0.02 -16.65 -15.41
C GLU A 352 -0.26 -15.30 -16.06
N PHE A 353 -0.24 -14.25 -15.24
CA PHE A 353 -0.34 -12.89 -15.76
C PHE A 353 1.02 -12.31 -16.13
N ALA A 354 1.00 -11.45 -17.14
CA ALA A 354 2.06 -10.47 -17.39
C ALA A 354 1.46 -9.11 -17.71
N THR A 355 2.21 -8.05 -17.41
CA THR A 355 1.81 -6.66 -17.67
C THR A 355 2.57 -6.00 -18.82
N TRP A 356 3.57 -6.71 -19.36
CA TRP A 356 4.38 -6.29 -20.50
C TRP A 356 4.53 -7.44 -21.49
N THR A 357 4.45 -7.15 -22.78
CA THR A 357 4.86 -8.09 -23.82
C THR A 357 6.39 -8.11 -23.96
N PRO A 358 6.96 -9.14 -24.61
CA PRO A 358 8.37 -9.16 -25.02
C PRO A 358 8.78 -7.99 -25.92
N GLU A 359 7.81 -7.35 -26.59
CA GLU A 359 8.01 -6.17 -27.44
C GLU A 359 7.86 -4.85 -26.67
N GLY A 360 7.50 -4.91 -25.38
CA GLY A 360 7.37 -3.74 -24.51
C GLY A 360 6.03 -3.02 -24.57
N GLU A 361 4.98 -3.70 -25.06
CA GLU A 361 3.60 -3.21 -25.02
C GLU A 361 2.99 -3.41 -23.63
N PRO A 362 2.42 -2.37 -22.99
CA PRO A 362 1.76 -2.50 -21.70
C PRO A 362 0.36 -3.10 -21.84
N GLY A 363 -0.10 -3.81 -20.82
CA GLY A 363 -1.47 -4.31 -20.77
C GLY A 363 -1.66 -5.34 -19.67
N ILE A 364 -2.61 -6.25 -19.88
CA ILE A 364 -2.77 -7.46 -19.09
C ILE A 364 -2.86 -8.64 -20.03
N PHE A 365 -1.97 -9.60 -19.83
CA PHE A 365 -1.77 -10.73 -20.72
C PHE A 365 -1.88 -12.03 -19.92
N LEU A 366 -2.53 -13.01 -20.51
CA LEU A 366 -2.53 -14.40 -20.04
C LEU A 366 -1.47 -15.16 -20.84
N ILE A 367 -0.59 -15.89 -20.14
CA ILE A 367 0.44 -16.75 -20.74
C ILE A 367 0.12 -18.19 -20.40
N ASP A 368 -0.06 -19.05 -21.41
CA ASP A 368 -0.29 -20.48 -21.19
C ASP A 368 1.03 -21.27 -21.04
N GLN A 369 0.93 -22.54 -20.62
CA GLN A 369 2.07 -23.46 -20.52
C GLN A 369 2.81 -23.71 -21.86
N ASN A 370 2.15 -23.48 -23.01
CA ASN A 370 2.77 -23.56 -24.33
C ASN A 370 3.36 -22.23 -24.78
N LYS A 371 3.45 -21.25 -23.88
CA LYS A 371 3.99 -19.92 -24.12
C LYS A 371 3.19 -19.10 -25.14
N LYS A 372 1.92 -19.44 -25.38
CA LYS A 372 1.01 -18.59 -26.15
C LYS A 372 0.51 -17.45 -25.28
N MET A 373 0.36 -16.28 -25.90
CA MET A 373 -0.11 -15.08 -25.22
C MET A 373 -1.51 -14.69 -25.67
N TYR A 374 -2.29 -14.20 -24.71
CA TYR A 374 -3.62 -13.65 -24.95
C TYR A 374 -3.74 -12.29 -24.28
N ALA A 375 -4.19 -11.29 -25.01
CA ALA A 375 -4.50 -9.97 -24.44
C ALA A 375 -5.93 -9.94 -23.92
N VAL A 376 -6.11 -9.41 -22.71
CA VAL A 376 -7.41 -9.21 -22.07
C VAL A 376 -7.75 -7.72 -22.12
N ASP A 377 -8.97 -7.38 -22.54
CA ASP A 377 -9.51 -6.02 -22.39
C ASP A 377 -9.92 -5.80 -20.93
N PRO A 378 -9.27 -4.87 -20.19
CA PRO A 378 -9.53 -4.73 -18.77
C PRO A 378 -10.87 -4.06 -18.43
N GLU A 379 -11.52 -3.42 -19.40
CA GLU A 379 -12.89 -2.88 -19.26
C GLU A 379 -13.94 -3.91 -19.63
N ARG A 380 -13.59 -4.87 -20.50
CA ARG A 380 -14.48 -5.91 -21.00
C ARG A 380 -13.80 -7.26 -20.88
N ILE A 381 -13.67 -7.77 -19.65
CA ILE A 381 -12.88 -8.98 -19.34
C ILE A 381 -13.26 -10.24 -20.14
N GLN A 382 -14.45 -10.30 -20.74
CA GLN A 382 -14.84 -11.40 -21.64
C GLN A 382 -14.12 -11.35 -22.99
N ASN A 383 -13.60 -10.18 -23.38
CA ASN A 383 -12.93 -9.94 -24.65
C ASN A 383 -11.45 -10.32 -24.51
N VAL A 384 -11.17 -11.57 -24.87
CA VAL A 384 -9.80 -12.10 -24.93
C VAL A 384 -9.42 -12.33 -26.37
N ARG A 385 -8.25 -11.84 -26.78
CA ARG A 385 -7.71 -12.05 -28.13
C ARG A 385 -6.36 -12.76 -28.08
N PRO A 386 -6.14 -13.84 -28.86
CA PRO A 386 -4.81 -14.40 -29.00
C PRO A 386 -3.89 -13.37 -29.67
N LEU A 387 -2.63 -13.32 -29.23
CA LEU A 387 -1.59 -12.54 -29.86
C LEU A 387 -0.84 -13.40 -30.89
N THR A 388 -0.25 -12.74 -31.90
CA THR A 388 0.62 -13.39 -32.88
C THR A 388 2.01 -13.68 -32.32
N ILE A 389 2.40 -12.95 -31.28
CA ILE A 389 3.65 -13.14 -30.55
C ILE A 389 3.48 -14.21 -29.47
N ASN A 390 4.52 -15.00 -29.28
CA ASN A 390 4.61 -15.96 -28.18
C ASN A 390 5.56 -15.41 -27.11
N TRP A 391 5.41 -15.93 -25.90
CA TRP A 391 6.35 -15.72 -24.83
C TRP A 391 7.68 -16.44 -25.15
N PRO A 392 8.84 -15.76 -25.15
CA PRO A 392 10.10 -16.37 -25.55
C PRO A 392 10.48 -17.55 -24.67
N ALA A 393 11.02 -18.61 -25.29
CA ALA A 393 11.58 -19.73 -24.56
C ALA A 393 12.77 -19.25 -23.71
N GLY A 394 12.82 -19.67 -22.45
CA GLY A 394 13.87 -19.25 -21.51
C GLY A 394 13.63 -17.89 -20.85
N ALA A 395 12.57 -17.16 -21.20
CA ALA A 395 12.17 -15.94 -20.51
C ALA A 395 11.20 -16.25 -19.38
N LYS A 396 11.46 -15.68 -18.20
CA LYS A 396 10.63 -15.81 -17.00
C LYS A 396 9.66 -14.64 -16.83
N THR A 397 10.11 -13.40 -17.05
CA THR A 397 9.28 -12.19 -16.96
C THR A 397 9.91 -11.03 -17.74
N PHE A 398 9.07 -10.05 -18.08
CA PHE A 398 9.47 -8.76 -18.63
C PHE A 398 8.99 -7.63 -17.75
N ALA A 399 9.86 -6.65 -17.51
CA ALA A 399 9.55 -5.47 -16.70
C ALA A 399 10.15 -4.22 -17.35
N LYS A 400 9.40 -3.12 -17.39
CA LYS A 400 9.87 -1.85 -17.95
C LYS A 400 10.24 -0.87 -16.84
N ALA A 401 11.47 -0.40 -16.82
CA ALA A 401 11.96 0.58 -15.86
C ALA A 401 13.03 1.49 -16.48
N SER A 402 13.19 2.72 -15.99
CA SER A 402 14.23 3.65 -16.48
C SER A 402 14.32 3.77 -18.02
N GLY A 403 13.17 3.70 -18.72
CA GLY A 403 13.09 3.76 -20.19
C GLY A 403 13.49 2.49 -20.95
N GLY A 404 13.98 1.45 -20.26
CA GLY A 404 14.37 0.16 -20.84
C GLY A 404 13.36 -0.95 -20.54
N LEU A 405 13.26 -1.92 -21.45
CA LEU A 405 12.58 -3.20 -21.20
C LEU A 405 13.62 -4.21 -20.71
N TYR A 406 13.35 -4.87 -19.60
CA TYR A 406 14.22 -5.86 -19.00
C TYR A 406 13.60 -7.24 -19.12
N GLN A 407 14.42 -8.24 -19.44
CA GLN A 407 14.06 -9.65 -19.44
C GLN A 407 14.80 -10.35 -18.30
N LEU A 408 14.05 -11.07 -17.46
CA LEU A 408 14.61 -12.07 -16.55
C LEU A 408 14.55 -13.43 -17.24
N SER A 409 15.67 -14.15 -17.31
CA SER A 409 15.72 -15.52 -17.85
C SER A 409 15.41 -16.59 -16.79
N ASP A 410 15.06 -17.80 -17.23
CA ASP A 410 14.88 -18.98 -16.36
C ASP A 410 16.17 -19.36 -15.60
N ARG A 411 17.33 -18.90 -16.10
CA ARG A 411 18.64 -19.07 -15.44
C ARG A 411 18.91 -18.04 -14.35
N GLY A 412 18.03 -17.06 -14.19
CA GLY A 412 18.17 -15.97 -13.23
C GLY A 412 19.07 -14.83 -13.70
N GLU A 413 19.28 -14.72 -15.01
CA GLU A 413 20.08 -13.66 -15.63
C GLU A 413 19.16 -12.50 -16.04
N LEU A 414 19.57 -11.27 -15.73
CA LEU A 414 18.86 -10.06 -16.14
C LEU A 414 19.51 -9.47 -17.39
N ALA A 415 18.72 -9.05 -18.37
CA ALA A 415 19.22 -8.34 -19.55
C ALA A 415 18.27 -7.21 -19.95
N VAL A 416 18.82 -6.13 -20.51
CA VAL A 416 18.04 -5.09 -21.19
C VAL A 416 17.78 -5.54 -22.63
N VAL A 417 16.54 -5.46 -23.07
CA VAL A 417 16.12 -5.70 -24.45
C VAL A 417 16.36 -4.43 -25.27
N GLN A 418 17.27 -4.48 -26.24
CA GLN A 418 17.58 -3.35 -27.14
C GLN A 418 17.74 -3.86 -28.58
N GLY A 419 16.86 -3.39 -29.48
CA GLY A 419 16.92 -3.76 -30.90
C GLY A 419 16.86 -5.28 -31.15
N GLY A 420 16.10 -6.02 -30.33
CA GLY A 420 16.01 -7.48 -30.38
C GLY A 420 17.21 -8.23 -29.78
N SER A 421 18.23 -7.52 -29.28
CA SER A 421 19.37 -8.09 -28.57
C SER A 421 19.17 -8.02 -27.05
N LEU A 422 19.74 -8.98 -26.34
CA LEU A 422 19.76 -9.03 -24.87
C LEU A 422 21.13 -8.57 -24.38
N ASN A 423 21.17 -7.41 -23.73
CA ASN A 423 22.38 -6.86 -23.14
C ASN A 423 22.42 -7.20 -21.63
N PRO A 424 23.34 -8.06 -21.17
CA PRO A 424 23.36 -8.49 -19.78
C PRO A 424 23.50 -7.34 -18.78
N VAL A 425 22.76 -7.42 -17.68
CA VAL A 425 22.88 -6.55 -16.51
C VAL A 425 23.48 -7.38 -15.39
N GLN A 426 24.61 -6.92 -14.83
CA GLN A 426 25.22 -7.61 -13.70
C GLN A 426 24.27 -7.56 -12.50
N THR A 427 23.95 -8.73 -11.94
CA THR A 427 23.11 -8.89 -10.75
C THR A 427 23.97 -9.26 -9.54
N PRO A 428 23.52 -8.97 -8.30
CA PRO A 428 24.24 -9.37 -7.08
C PRO A 428 24.26 -10.90 -6.90
N GLU A 429 23.24 -11.58 -7.39
CA GLU A 429 23.09 -13.04 -7.42
C GLU A 429 22.13 -13.43 -8.57
N PRO A 430 22.01 -14.73 -8.92
CA PRO A 430 20.94 -15.18 -9.80
C PRO A 430 19.55 -14.83 -9.23
N LEU A 431 18.73 -14.19 -10.04
CA LEU A 431 17.39 -13.74 -9.64
C LEU A 431 16.35 -14.85 -9.85
N ASP A 432 15.31 -14.84 -9.04
CA ASP A 432 14.14 -15.69 -9.18
C ASP A 432 12.94 -14.92 -9.73
N GLN A 433 12.70 -13.68 -9.29
CA GLN A 433 11.52 -12.91 -9.67
C GLN A 433 11.88 -11.44 -9.94
N LEU A 434 11.07 -10.76 -10.76
CA LEU A 434 11.30 -9.38 -11.16
C LEU A 434 9.97 -8.68 -11.45
N VAL A 435 9.80 -7.47 -10.93
CA VAL A 435 8.67 -6.58 -11.26
C VAL A 435 9.15 -5.14 -11.41
N ALA A 436 8.49 -4.37 -12.26
CA ALA A 436 8.64 -2.91 -12.29
C ALA A 436 7.85 -2.30 -11.13
N VAL A 437 8.46 -1.34 -10.42
CA VAL A 437 7.84 -0.69 -9.26
C VAL A 437 7.90 0.83 -9.39
N PRO A 438 6.83 1.54 -8.98
CA PRO A 438 6.86 2.99 -8.94
C PRO A 438 7.71 3.47 -7.76
N MET A 439 8.56 4.46 -8.03
CA MET A 439 9.35 5.21 -7.06
C MET A 439 8.91 6.67 -7.08
N TYR A 440 8.88 7.30 -5.90
CA TYR A 440 8.36 8.65 -5.72
C TYR A 440 9.40 9.56 -5.05
N ASP A 441 9.38 10.84 -5.41
CA ASP A 441 10.33 11.86 -4.95
C ASP A 441 10.08 12.39 -3.53
N SER A 442 9.07 11.89 -2.82
CA SER A 442 8.77 12.33 -1.45
C SER A 442 9.59 11.64 -0.37
N PHE A 443 10.25 10.54 -0.69
CA PHE A 443 11.11 9.82 0.24
C PHE A 443 12.42 9.45 -0.44
N GLU A 444 13.53 9.62 0.28
CA GLU A 444 14.84 9.25 -0.23
C GLU A 444 15.03 7.73 -0.16
N VAL A 445 15.79 7.21 -1.12
CA VAL A 445 16.20 5.80 -1.12
C VAL A 445 17.48 5.69 -0.30
N VAL A 446 17.35 5.14 0.91
CA VAL A 446 18.47 4.85 1.81
C VAL A 446 19.16 3.56 1.33
N PRO A 447 20.51 3.59 1.12
CA PRO A 447 21.28 2.42 0.70
C PRO A 447 21.22 1.24 1.66
#